data_AF-A0A396L006-F1
#
_entry.id   AF-A0A396L006-F1
#
_cell.length_a   1.000
_cell.length_b   1.000
_cell.length_c   1.000
_cell.angle_alpha   90.00
_cell.angle_beta   90.00
_cell.angle_gamma   90.00
#
_symmetry.space_group_name_H-M   'P 1'
#
loop_
_entity.id
_entity.type
_entity.pdbx_description
1 polymer ?
#
loop_
_entity_poly.entity_id
_entity_poly.type
_entity_poly.pdbx_seq_one_letter_code
_entity_poly.pdbx_strand_id
1 'polypeptide(L)'
;MAFWEPPCGRREGAGSLRERGLGAAFPPFQQPAGRARNPPAIESAEKPSTWRKRGTDLPTIETAIPRLREIFAGADEIIGYNVGFDLGFLSAVGVRPREDARITDTMNEFTWFMGRRYKLVDAADHIGYEWTGRAHGSLADARATLAVQRWLEQWLVAE
;
A
#
# COMPACT_ATOMS: atom_id res chain seq x y z
N MET A 1 32.80 -10.48 -12.42
CA MET A 1 31.36 -10.14 -12.35
C MET A 1 30.72 -11.14 -11.41
N ALA A 2 30.48 -10.73 -10.16
CA ALA A 2 29.81 -11.59 -9.19
C ALA A 2 28.30 -11.47 -9.44
N PHE A 3 27.68 -12.56 -9.88
CA PHE A 3 26.24 -12.71 -9.97
C PHE A 3 25.77 -13.06 -8.55
N TRP A 4 25.13 -12.10 -7.89
CA TRP A 4 24.46 -12.34 -6.61
C TRP A 4 23.18 -13.14 -6.88
N GLU A 5 23.13 -14.37 -6.39
CA GLU A 5 21.89 -15.15 -6.36
C GLU A 5 21.11 -14.78 -5.10
N PRO A 6 19.86 -14.27 -5.20
CA PRO A 6 19.04 -14.05 -4.02
C PRO A 6 18.82 -15.40 -3.30
N PRO A 7 18.81 -15.43 -1.97
CA PRO A 7 18.70 -16.68 -1.21
C PRO A 7 17.33 -17.33 -1.44
N CYS A 8 17.23 -18.15 -2.49
CA CYS A 8 16.10 -18.99 -2.80
C CYS A 8 16.16 -20.25 -1.92
N GLY A 9 15.90 -20.08 -0.64
CA GLY A 9 15.80 -21.17 0.32
C GLY A 9 14.63 -20.92 1.25
N ARG A 10 13.55 -21.68 1.08
CA ARG A 10 12.43 -21.75 2.03
C ARG A 10 12.99 -22.01 3.43
N ARG A 11 13.08 -20.97 4.26
CA ARG A 11 13.32 -21.13 5.70
C ARG A 11 11.98 -21.36 6.35
N GLU A 12 11.73 -22.62 6.73
CA GLU A 12 10.68 -22.94 7.70
C GLU A 12 10.99 -22.22 9.02
N GLY A 13 10.03 -21.44 9.51
CA GLY A 13 10.08 -20.84 10.85
C GLY A 13 10.23 -19.33 10.88
N ALA A 14 9.18 -18.60 10.50
CA ALA A 14 8.97 -17.23 10.99
C ALA A 14 7.88 -17.28 12.07
N GLY A 15 8.29 -17.17 13.33
CA GLY A 15 7.40 -17.10 14.48
C GLY A 15 6.40 -15.96 14.36
N SER A 16 5.15 -16.19 14.80
CA SER A 16 4.04 -15.26 14.66
C SER A 16 4.38 -13.89 15.24
N LEU A 17 4.43 -12.86 14.40
CA LEU A 17 4.54 -11.48 14.84
C LEU A 17 3.17 -11.05 15.43
N ARG A 18 3.03 -11.16 16.76
CA ARG A 18 1.86 -10.61 17.45
C ARG A 18 1.84 -9.09 17.28
N GLU A 19 0.85 -8.60 16.52
CA GLU A 19 0.54 -7.18 16.37
C GLU A 19 0.27 -6.54 17.74
N ARG A 20 1.09 -5.55 18.12
CA ARG A 20 0.69 -4.57 19.15
C ARG A 20 -0.10 -3.48 18.43
N GLY A 21 -1.36 -3.32 18.86
CA GLY A 21 -2.38 -2.61 18.13
C GLY A 21 -2.13 -1.11 17.99
N LEU A 22 -2.26 -0.65 16.74
CA LEU A 22 -2.70 0.70 16.39
C LEU A 22 -3.78 0.53 15.31
N GLY A 23 -4.98 0.19 15.76
CA GLY A 23 -6.15 -0.01 14.90
C GLY A 23 -6.79 1.32 14.52
N ALA A 24 -6.28 1.97 13.48
CA ALA A 24 -7.05 2.97 12.74
C ALA A 24 -7.57 2.30 11.47
N ALA A 25 -8.83 1.88 11.47
CA ALA A 25 -9.49 1.38 10.27
C ALA A 25 -9.76 2.57 9.33
N PHE A 26 -9.20 2.53 8.11
CA PHE A 26 -9.53 3.49 7.04
C PHE A 26 -10.84 3.04 6.37
N PRO A 27 -11.94 3.83 6.43
CA PRO A 27 -13.17 3.51 5.71
C PRO A 27 -13.02 3.83 4.21
N PRO A 28 -13.84 3.20 3.34
CA PRO A 28 -13.86 3.54 1.92
C PRO A 28 -14.46 4.93 1.67
N PHE A 29 -13.97 5.65 0.65
CA PHE A 29 -14.47 6.98 0.26
C PHE A 29 -15.40 6.93 -0.95
N GLN A 30 -16.32 7.89 -1.01
CA GLN A 30 -17.14 8.15 -2.20
C GLN A 30 -16.43 9.12 -3.15
N GLN A 31 -16.70 8.98 -4.46
CA GLN A 31 -16.13 9.86 -5.48
C GLN A 31 -16.68 11.28 -5.39
N PRO A 32 -15.87 12.31 -5.70
CA PRO A 32 -16.33 13.69 -5.76
C PRO A 32 -17.39 13.88 -6.85
N ALA A 33 -18.41 14.70 -6.57
CA ALA A 33 -19.48 15.00 -7.52
C ALA A 33 -18.92 15.74 -8.75
N GLY A 34 -19.10 15.16 -9.95
CA GLY A 34 -18.70 15.79 -11.22
C GLY A 34 -17.72 14.99 -12.09
N ARG A 35 -17.18 13.85 -11.61
CA ARG A 35 -16.36 12.97 -12.46
C ARG A 35 -17.26 12.04 -13.27
N ALA A 36 -17.19 12.14 -14.60
CA ALA A 36 -17.78 11.15 -15.49
C ALA A 36 -17.18 9.76 -15.19
N ARG A 37 -18.02 8.72 -15.37
CA ARG A 37 -17.80 7.27 -15.18
C ARG A 37 -16.33 6.83 -15.01
N ASN A 38 -16.12 5.92 -14.06
CA ASN A 38 -14.82 5.30 -13.84
C ASN A 38 -14.24 4.70 -15.13
N PRO A 39 -12.92 4.80 -15.34
CA PRO A 39 -12.28 4.07 -16.42
C PRO A 39 -12.48 2.55 -16.23
N PRO A 40 -12.62 1.76 -17.32
CA PRO A 40 -12.97 0.33 -17.28
C PRO A 40 -12.04 -0.54 -16.41
N ALA A 41 -10.79 -0.11 -16.22
CA ALA A 41 -9.81 -0.80 -15.40
C ALA A 41 -10.17 -0.78 -13.90
N ILE A 42 -10.78 0.31 -13.40
CA ILE A 42 -11.25 0.41 -12.01
C ILE A 42 -12.50 -0.46 -11.83
N GLU A 43 -13.40 -0.46 -12.81
CA GLU A 43 -14.58 -1.32 -12.82
C GLU A 43 -14.24 -2.82 -12.93
N SER A 44 -13.09 -3.16 -13.52
CA SER A 44 -12.63 -4.55 -13.63
C SER A 44 -11.92 -5.02 -12.36
N ALA A 45 -11.27 -4.12 -11.62
CA ALA A 45 -10.62 -4.42 -10.34
C ALA A 45 -11.64 -4.61 -9.19
N GLU A 46 -12.80 -3.96 -9.27
CA GLU A 46 -13.88 -4.07 -8.28
C GLU A 46 -15.15 -4.70 -8.88
N LYS A 47 -15.65 -5.81 -8.31
CA LYS A 47 -16.86 -6.48 -8.83
C LYS A 47 -18.06 -5.52 -8.86
N PRO A 48 -18.89 -5.51 -9.93
CA PRO A 48 -20.04 -4.60 -10.07
C PRO A 48 -21.01 -4.53 -8.88
N SER A 49 -21.08 -5.60 -8.07
CA SER A 49 -21.93 -5.70 -6.88
C SER A 49 -21.43 -4.93 -5.65
N THR A 50 -20.19 -4.42 -5.63
CA THR A 50 -19.65 -3.58 -4.53
C THR A 50 -20.00 -2.10 -4.68
N TRP A 51 -20.30 -1.62 -5.90
CA TRP A 51 -20.76 -0.25 -6.14
C TRP A 51 -22.14 0.00 -5.53
N ARG A 52 -23.05 -0.97 -5.64
CA ARG A 52 -24.45 -0.86 -5.21
C ARG A 52 -24.65 -0.99 -3.70
N LYS A 53 -23.64 -1.43 -2.95
CA LYS A 53 -23.68 -1.61 -1.48
C LYS A 53 -22.98 -0.51 -0.68
N ARG A 54 -22.28 0.42 -1.33
CA ARG A 54 -21.82 1.64 -0.67
C ARG A 54 -22.96 2.65 -0.70
N GLY A 55 -23.68 2.75 0.42
CA GLY A 55 -24.76 3.73 0.58
C GLY A 55 -24.27 5.15 0.31
N THR A 56 -25.20 6.03 -0.03
CA THR A 56 -25.00 7.47 -0.26
C THR A 56 -24.47 8.25 0.95
N ASP A 57 -24.17 7.57 2.06
CA ASP A 57 -23.74 8.12 3.34
C ASP A 57 -22.23 7.96 3.59
N LEU A 58 -21.46 7.58 2.56
CA LEU A 58 -20.00 7.54 2.72
C LEU A 58 -19.42 8.95 2.67
N PRO A 59 -18.47 9.27 3.56
CA PRO A 59 -17.74 10.52 3.50
C PRO A 59 -17.12 10.69 2.11
N THR A 60 -17.29 11.87 1.54
CA THR A 60 -16.57 12.26 0.33
C THR A 60 -15.10 12.50 0.69
N ILE A 61 -14.21 12.45 -0.31
CA ILE A 61 -12.79 12.69 -0.08
C ILE A 61 -12.54 14.04 0.59
N GLU A 62 -13.35 15.07 0.31
CA GLU A 62 -13.25 16.41 0.88
C GLU A 62 -13.34 16.39 2.40
N THR A 63 -14.20 15.54 2.95
CA THR A 63 -14.35 15.40 4.41
C THR A 63 -13.13 14.72 5.06
N ALA A 64 -12.35 13.97 4.28
CA ALA A 64 -11.15 13.28 4.74
C ALA A 64 -9.88 14.12 4.60
N ILE A 65 -9.87 15.13 3.73
CA ILE A 65 -8.70 15.98 3.45
C ILE A 65 -8.06 16.52 4.74
N PRO A 66 -8.78 17.09 5.72
CA PRO A 66 -8.16 17.60 6.94
C PRO A 66 -7.39 16.51 7.68
N ARG A 67 -8.01 15.33 7.84
CA ARG A 67 -7.38 14.19 8.52
C ARG A 67 -6.18 13.64 7.76
N LEU A 68 -6.27 13.57 6.43
CA LEU A 68 -5.16 13.14 5.59
C LEU A 68 -3.98 14.12 5.71
N ARG A 69 -4.22 15.43 5.70
CA ARG A 69 -3.17 16.43 5.91
C ARG A 69 -2.49 16.29 7.27
N GLU A 70 -3.24 16.07 8.34
CA GLU A 70 -2.68 15.82 9.66
C GLU A 70 -1.76 14.60 9.68
N ILE A 71 -2.20 13.49 9.09
CA ILE A 71 -1.41 12.25 9.03
C ILE A 71 -0.11 12.48 8.24
N PHE A 72 -0.20 13.12 7.07
CA PHE A 72 0.98 13.37 6.22
C PHE A 72 1.94 14.41 6.81
N ALA A 73 1.44 15.40 7.56
CA ALA A 73 2.27 16.38 8.24
C ALA A 73 3.06 15.76 9.42
N GLY A 74 2.45 14.78 10.11
CA GLY A 74 3.06 14.07 11.23
C GLY A 74 3.91 12.87 10.85
N ALA A 75 3.91 12.44 9.59
CA ALA A 75 4.68 11.29 9.13
C ALA A 75 6.12 11.71 8.77
N ASP A 76 7.10 11.09 9.41
CA ASP A 76 8.51 11.23 9.04
C ASP A 76 8.86 10.40 7.79
N GLU A 77 8.07 9.35 7.53
CA GLU A 77 8.23 8.47 6.38
C GLU A 77 6.88 8.01 5.84
N ILE A 78 6.79 7.93 4.51
CA ILE A 78 5.65 7.39 3.79
C ILE A 78 6.11 6.19 2.97
N ILE A 79 5.58 5.03 3.33
CA ILE A 79 5.84 3.75 2.66
C ILE A 79 4.64 3.42 1.80
N GLY A 80 4.87 3.14 0.52
CA GLY A 80 3.82 2.74 -0.42
C GLY A 80 4.34 1.79 -1.50
N TYR A 81 3.42 1.09 -2.14
CA TYR A 81 3.74 0.19 -3.26
C TYR A 81 3.38 0.90 -4.56
N ASN A 82 4.37 1.31 -5.36
CA ASN A 82 4.16 2.24 -6.48
C ASN A 82 3.67 3.62 -5.98
N VAL A 83 4.27 4.11 -4.89
CA VAL A 83 3.80 5.26 -4.08
C VAL A 83 3.57 6.54 -4.89
N GLY A 84 4.31 6.74 -5.99
CA GLY A 84 4.12 7.89 -6.88
C GLY A 84 2.71 7.96 -7.49
N PHE A 85 2.06 6.81 -7.69
CA PHE A 85 0.68 6.74 -8.19
C PHE A 85 -0.31 7.30 -7.16
N ASP A 86 -0.22 6.86 -5.90
CA ASP A 86 -1.09 7.31 -4.81
C ASP A 86 -0.88 8.79 -4.49
N LEU A 87 0.39 9.23 -4.42
CA LEU A 87 0.74 10.64 -4.21
C LEU A 87 0.23 11.54 -5.34
N GLY A 88 0.16 11.02 -6.58
CA GLY A 88 -0.47 11.71 -7.70
C GLY A 88 -1.93 12.06 -7.41
N PHE A 89 -2.73 11.09 -6.95
CA PHE A 89 -4.14 11.34 -6.58
C PHE A 89 -4.29 12.29 -5.40
N LEU A 90 -3.45 12.14 -4.37
CA LEU A 90 -3.50 12.98 -3.19
C LEU A 90 -3.11 14.43 -3.49
N SER A 91 -2.11 14.62 -4.35
CA SER A 91 -1.66 15.96 -4.75
C SER A 91 -2.75 16.73 -5.49
N ALA A 92 -3.60 16.05 -6.28
CA ALA A 92 -4.71 16.64 -7.01
C ALA A 92 -5.82 17.19 -6.08
N VAL A 93 -5.91 16.69 -4.84
CA VAL A 93 -6.81 17.19 -3.79
C VAL A 93 -6.09 18.05 -2.75
N GLY A 94 -4.85 18.44 -3.01
CA GLY A 94 -4.07 19.32 -2.14
C GLY A 94 -3.60 18.65 -0.84
N VAL A 95 -3.42 17.32 -0.86
CA VAL A 95 -2.75 16.56 0.20
C VAL A 95 -1.34 16.22 -0.30
N ARG A 96 -0.32 16.61 0.45
CA ARG A 96 1.08 16.35 0.12
C ARG A 96 1.87 15.95 1.37
N PRO A 97 2.88 15.09 1.22
CA PRO A 97 3.90 14.87 2.25
C PRO A 97 4.58 16.17 2.69
N ARG A 98 5.18 16.13 3.88
CA ARG A 98 6.18 17.12 4.30
C ARG A 98 7.39 17.05 3.35
N GLU A 99 8.04 18.18 3.09
CA GLU A 99 9.15 18.25 2.11
C GLU A 99 10.37 17.40 2.51
N ASP A 100 10.59 17.25 3.81
CA ASP A 100 11.66 16.46 4.43
C ASP A 100 11.21 15.03 4.80
N ALA A 101 9.96 14.65 4.54
CA ALA A 101 9.50 13.29 4.80
C ALA A 101 10.16 12.31 3.82
N ARG A 102 10.65 11.18 4.33
CA ARG A 102 11.21 10.12 3.49
C ARG A 102 10.08 9.44 2.70
N ILE A 103 10.28 9.27 1.39
CA ILE A 103 9.34 8.53 0.54
C ILE A 103 9.99 7.21 0.15
N THR A 104 9.41 6.11 0.60
CA THR A 104 9.90 4.75 0.32
C THR A 104 8.91 4.05 -0.59
N ASP A 105 9.37 3.74 -1.81
CA ASP A 105 8.62 2.94 -2.78
C ASP A 105 9.04 1.48 -2.68
N THR A 106 8.30 0.71 -1.89
CA THR A 106 8.56 -0.71 -1.65
C THR A 106 8.62 -1.52 -2.94
N MET A 107 7.87 -1.13 -3.98
CA MET A 107 7.92 -1.84 -5.26
C MET A 107 9.28 -1.64 -5.94
N ASN A 108 9.85 -0.44 -5.88
CA ASN A 108 11.15 -0.15 -6.51
C ASN A 108 12.27 -0.84 -5.75
N GLU A 109 12.26 -0.80 -4.41
CA GLU A 109 13.24 -1.50 -3.58
C GLU A 109 13.17 -3.01 -3.77
N PHE A 110 11.96 -3.58 -3.77
CA PHE A 110 11.76 -5.01 -4.04
C PHE A 110 12.19 -5.39 -5.45
N THR A 111 11.92 -4.53 -6.44
CA THR A 111 12.35 -4.74 -7.83
C THR A 111 13.87 -4.74 -7.95
N TRP A 112 14.54 -3.82 -7.26
CA TRP A 112 15.98 -3.75 -7.22
C TRP A 112 16.57 -5.00 -6.56
N PHE A 113 16.04 -5.41 -5.41
CA PHE A 113 16.49 -6.59 -4.68
C PHE A 113 16.30 -7.90 -5.47
N MET A 114 15.17 -8.03 -6.17
CA MET A 114 14.83 -9.26 -6.90
C MET A 114 15.28 -9.26 -8.37
N GLY A 115 15.81 -8.15 -8.87
CA GLY A 115 16.22 -7.98 -10.27
C GLY A 115 15.07 -7.94 -11.30
N ARG A 116 13.81 -7.90 -10.86
CA ARG A 116 12.62 -7.77 -11.73
C ARG A 116 11.43 -7.20 -10.97
N ARG A 117 10.48 -6.61 -11.70
CA ARG A 117 9.25 -6.05 -11.11
C ARG A 117 8.26 -7.15 -10.71
N TYR A 118 7.67 -7.01 -9.52
CA TYR A 118 6.60 -7.86 -9.00
C TYR A 118 5.32 -7.05 -8.81
N LYS A 119 4.16 -7.73 -8.83
CA LYS A 119 2.93 -7.17 -8.27
C LYS A 119 2.96 -7.37 -6.74
N LEU A 120 2.22 -6.54 -6.01
CA LEU A 120 2.14 -6.66 -4.55
C LEU A 120 1.72 -8.06 -4.10
N VAL A 121 0.75 -8.68 -4.78
CA VAL A 121 0.30 -10.05 -4.47
C VAL A 121 1.42 -11.08 -4.59
N ASP A 122 2.27 -10.96 -5.61
CA ASP A 122 3.39 -11.87 -5.84
C ASP A 122 4.53 -11.61 -4.86
N ALA A 123 4.78 -10.33 -4.51
CA ALA A 123 5.77 -9.96 -3.50
C ALA A 123 5.35 -10.40 -2.09
N ALA A 124 4.06 -10.29 -1.77
CA ALA A 124 3.48 -10.77 -0.52
C ALA A 124 3.56 -12.30 -0.42
N ASP A 125 3.23 -13.02 -1.49
CA ASP A 125 3.38 -14.48 -1.56
C ASP A 125 4.85 -14.91 -1.39
N HIS A 126 5.78 -14.18 -2.02
CA HIS A 126 7.21 -14.44 -1.91
C HIS A 126 7.71 -14.45 -0.46
N ILE A 127 7.21 -13.54 0.37
CA ILE A 127 7.60 -13.44 1.79
C ILE A 127 6.75 -14.31 2.72
N GLY A 128 5.80 -15.09 2.17
CA GLY A 128 4.86 -15.89 2.95
C GLY A 128 3.86 -15.06 3.75
N TYR A 129 3.45 -13.89 3.24
CA TYR A 129 2.49 -13.02 3.92
C TYR A 129 1.07 -13.58 3.87
N GLU A 130 0.50 -13.83 5.04
CA GLU A 130 -0.88 -14.25 5.20
C GLU A 130 -1.83 -13.04 5.16
N TRP A 131 -2.73 -13.02 4.19
CA TRP A 131 -3.64 -11.89 3.97
C TRP A 131 -4.72 -11.81 5.04
N THR A 132 -4.73 -10.71 5.80
CA THR A 132 -5.82 -10.39 6.74
C THR A 132 -6.94 -9.63 6.03
N GLY A 133 -7.67 -10.31 5.15
CA GLY A 133 -8.78 -9.74 4.38
C GLY A 133 -8.72 -10.10 2.90
N ARG A 134 -9.55 -9.44 2.08
CA ARG A 134 -9.51 -9.63 0.62
C ARG A 134 -8.43 -8.74 0.02
N ALA A 135 -7.55 -9.31 -0.79
CA ALA A 135 -6.67 -8.54 -1.67
C ALA A 135 -7.47 -7.54 -2.52
N HIS A 136 -6.91 -6.35 -2.77
CA HIS A 136 -7.58 -5.20 -3.40
C HIS A 136 -8.47 -4.38 -2.44
N GLY A 137 -8.32 -4.59 -1.12
CA GLY A 137 -8.79 -3.65 -0.11
C GLY A 137 -7.65 -2.74 0.31
N SER A 138 -7.83 -1.42 0.26
CA SER A 138 -6.77 -0.44 0.55
C SER A 138 -6.03 -0.69 1.87
N LEU A 139 -6.75 -1.06 2.94
CA LEU A 139 -6.13 -1.40 4.23
C LEU A 139 -5.31 -2.70 4.18
N ALA A 140 -5.82 -3.73 3.49
CA ALA A 140 -5.13 -5.01 3.36
C ALA A 140 -3.86 -4.84 2.51
N ASP A 141 -3.95 -4.08 1.42
CA ASP A 141 -2.83 -3.78 0.54
C ASP A 141 -1.77 -2.91 1.26
N ALA A 142 -2.18 -1.93 2.07
CA ALA A 142 -1.25 -1.14 2.88
C ALA A 142 -0.50 -1.99 3.91
N ARG A 143 -1.19 -2.96 4.55
CA ARG A 143 -0.55 -3.89 5.50
C ARG A 143 0.41 -4.85 4.80
N ALA A 144 0.03 -5.40 3.65
CA ALA A 144 0.91 -6.24 2.85
C ALA A 144 2.15 -5.47 2.40
N THR A 145 1.99 -4.23 1.96
CA THR A 145 3.10 -3.33 1.58
C THR A 145 4.08 -3.15 2.74
N LEU A 146 3.58 -2.83 3.93
CA LEU A 146 4.43 -2.67 5.12
C LEU A 146 5.15 -3.99 5.50
N ALA A 147 4.49 -5.14 5.34
CA ALA A 147 5.12 -6.43 5.60
C ALA A 147 6.28 -6.72 4.63
N VAL A 148 6.09 -6.43 3.33
CA VAL A 148 7.15 -6.56 2.32
C VAL A 148 8.31 -5.61 2.62
N GLN A 149 8.02 -4.35 2.98
CA GLN A 149 9.07 -3.39 3.34
C GLN A 149 9.90 -3.86 4.53
N ARG A 150 9.25 -4.31 5.61
CA ARG A 150 9.94 -4.84 6.79
C ARG A 150 10.76 -6.08 6.51
N TRP A 151 10.30 -6.92 5.58
CA TRP A 151 11.07 -8.06 5.13
C TRP A 151 12.33 -7.60 4.40
N LEU A 152 12.23 -6.66 3.46
CA LEU A 152 13.39 -6.10 2.75
C LEU A 152 14.42 -5.50 3.72
N GLU A 153 13.98 -4.71 4.69
CA GLU A 153 14.86 -4.09 5.68
C GLU A 153 15.68 -5.11 6.48
N GLN A 154 15.12 -6.29 6.77
CA GLN A 154 15.85 -7.37 7.45
C GLN A 154 17.01 -7.93 6.60
N TRP A 155 16.88 -7.88 5.27
CA TRP A 155 17.90 -8.37 4.35
C TRP A 155 18.91 -7.28 3.96
N LEU A 156 18.47 -6.02 3.89
CA LEU A 156 19.33 -4.88 3.53
C LEU A 156 20.23 -4.40 4.67
N VAL A 157 19.85 -4.65 5.93
CA VAL A 157 20.65 -4.30 7.13
C VAL A 157 21.61 -5.44 7.55
N ALA A 158 21.57 -6.59 6.87
CA ALA A 158 22.39 -7.75 7.20
C ALA A 158 23.82 -7.71 6.64
N GLU A 159 24.27 -6.57 6.08
CA GLU A 159 25.65 -6.32 5.61
C GLU A 159 26.46 -5.44 6.57
#